data_AF-A0A920B0H8-F1
#
_entry.id   AF-A0A920B0H8-F1
#
_cell.length_a   1.000
_cell.length_b   1.000
_cell.length_c   1.000
_cell.angle_alpha   90.00
_cell.angle_beta   90.00
_cell.angle_gamma   90.00
#
_symmetry.space_group_name_H-M   'P 1'
#
loop_
_entity.id
_entity.type
_entity.pdbx_description
1 polymer ?
#
loop_
_entity_poly.entity_id
_entity_poly.type
_entity_poly.pdbx_seq_one_letter_code
_entity_poly.pdbx_strand_id
1 'polypeptide(L)'
;MSTATFAEFAERADYSLLEALTPDPESTADGEDHRPRQVLSGHYVPVTPTPIPEPQYLAHSRSLFSELGLSEDLAQDDQFRRMFSGDLGVATGPMRPWGWATGYALSIYGTEYTQQCPFGNGNGYGDGRAMSVFEGLFEGRRWEMQLKGGGPTPYCRGADGRAVLRSSVREFLAQEFMHALGVPTSRR
;
A
#
# COMPACT_ATOMS: atom_id res chain seq x y z
N MET A 1 1.76 15.09 20.96
CA MET A 1 0.39 14.60 21.22
C MET A 1 0.16 13.43 20.29
N SER A 2 -0.49 12.37 20.77
CA SER A 2 -0.72 11.19 19.94
C SER A 2 -1.93 11.42 19.02
N THR A 3 -1.81 11.06 17.74
CA THR A 3 -2.88 11.14 16.74
C THR A 3 -3.96 10.11 17.08
N ALA A 4 -5.16 10.56 17.45
CA ALA A 4 -6.23 9.70 17.93
C ALA A 4 -7.43 9.60 16.97
N THR A 5 -7.56 10.54 16.04
CA THR A 5 -8.69 10.58 15.09
C THR A 5 -8.21 10.51 13.65
N PHE A 6 -9.08 10.06 12.75
CA PHE A 6 -8.77 10.06 11.32
C PHE A 6 -8.49 11.46 10.76
N ALA A 7 -9.17 12.49 11.25
CA ALA A 7 -8.91 13.87 10.85
C ALA A 7 -7.48 14.31 11.21
N GLU A 8 -7.00 14.01 12.42
CA GLU A 8 -5.61 14.30 12.79
C GLU A 8 -4.61 13.45 12.00
N PHE A 9 -4.97 12.22 11.64
CA PHE A 9 -4.14 11.35 10.80
C PHE A 9 -4.03 11.91 9.38
N ALA A 10 -5.11 12.42 8.81
CA ALA A 10 -5.14 13.05 7.50
C ALA A 10 -4.16 14.22 7.41
N GLU A 11 -4.06 15.04 8.45
CA GLU A 11 -3.09 16.16 8.53
C GLU A 11 -1.62 15.71 8.56
N ARG A 12 -1.33 14.42 8.75
CA ARG A 12 0.03 13.86 8.65
C ARG A 12 0.44 13.55 7.21
N ALA A 13 -0.48 13.66 6.25
CA ALA A 13 -0.19 13.35 4.87
C ALA A 13 0.85 14.33 4.30
N ASP A 14 1.84 13.76 3.63
CA ASP A 14 2.90 14.48 2.94
C ASP A 14 3.30 13.62 1.76
N TYR A 15 2.84 14.01 0.56
CA TYR A 15 3.09 13.28 -0.69
C TYR A 15 4.32 13.82 -1.43
N SER A 16 5.24 14.52 -0.76
CA SER A 16 6.33 15.18 -1.45
C SER A 16 7.31 14.22 -2.13
N LEU A 17 7.43 12.95 -1.66
CA LEU A 17 8.18 11.94 -2.40
C LEU A 17 7.42 11.55 -3.67
N LEU A 18 6.13 11.20 -3.56
CA LEU A 18 5.30 10.85 -4.71
C LEU A 18 5.24 11.98 -5.76
N GLU A 19 5.21 13.24 -5.32
CA GLU A 19 5.22 14.43 -6.18
C GLU A 19 6.57 14.65 -6.88
N ALA A 20 7.66 14.18 -6.29
CA ALA A 20 8.98 14.17 -6.94
C ALA A 20 9.12 13.05 -7.98
N LEU A 21 8.18 12.09 -8.00
CA LEU A 21 8.15 10.99 -8.96
C LEU A 21 7.26 11.30 -10.16
N THR A 22 7.66 10.78 -11.32
CA THR A 22 6.86 10.82 -12.55
C THR A 22 5.92 9.62 -12.62
N PRO A 23 4.58 9.81 -12.75
CA PRO A 23 3.66 8.71 -13.01
C PRO A 23 3.85 8.13 -14.41
N ASP A 24 3.37 6.91 -14.64
CA ASP A 24 3.26 6.33 -15.97
C ASP A 24 2.39 7.21 -16.88
N PRO A 25 2.88 7.66 -18.04
CA PRO A 25 2.13 8.53 -18.95
C PRO A 25 0.87 7.88 -19.53
N GLU A 26 0.76 6.55 -19.51
CA GLU A 26 -0.44 5.81 -19.96
C GLU A 26 -1.47 5.58 -18.86
N SER A 27 -1.17 6.00 -17.62
CA SER A 27 -2.08 5.82 -16.48
C SER A 27 -3.30 6.74 -16.51
N THR A 28 -4.39 6.29 -15.91
CA THR A 28 -5.59 7.10 -15.71
C THR A 28 -5.40 8.04 -14.51
N ALA A 29 -5.80 9.31 -14.66
CA ALA A 29 -5.62 10.32 -13.61
C ALA A 29 -6.49 10.09 -12.35
N ASP A 30 -7.60 9.36 -12.49
CA ASP A 30 -8.54 9.00 -11.43
C ASP A 30 -8.17 7.69 -10.70
N GLY A 31 -7.13 6.97 -11.16
CA GLY A 31 -6.71 5.71 -10.58
C GLY A 31 -7.56 4.50 -10.97
N GLU A 32 -8.50 4.61 -11.92
CA GLU A 32 -9.27 3.47 -12.44
C GLU A 32 -8.46 2.63 -13.46
N ASP A 33 -7.24 2.23 -13.06
CA ASP A 33 -6.29 1.46 -13.87
C ASP A 33 -6.09 0.05 -13.32
N HIS A 34 -7.14 -0.76 -13.37
CA HIS A 34 -7.13 -2.13 -12.80
C HIS A 34 -6.84 -3.22 -13.82
N ARG A 35 -6.76 -2.87 -15.11
CA ARG A 35 -6.60 -3.85 -16.19
C ARG A 35 -5.14 -4.28 -16.30
N PRO A 36 -4.84 -5.59 -16.37
CA PRO A 36 -3.48 -6.04 -16.63
C PRO A 36 -2.96 -5.46 -17.95
N ARG A 37 -1.85 -4.72 -17.91
CA ARG A 37 -1.19 -4.16 -19.08
C ARG A 37 0.32 -4.06 -18.86
N GLN A 38 1.05 -3.83 -19.94
CA GLN A 38 2.47 -3.50 -19.82
C GLN A 38 2.61 -2.07 -19.33
N VAL A 39 3.54 -1.85 -18.41
CA VAL A 39 3.93 -0.50 -17.97
C VAL A 39 5.37 -0.29 -18.40
N LEU A 40 5.58 0.61 -19.36
CA LEU A 40 6.87 0.77 -20.03
C LEU A 40 7.71 1.92 -19.46
N SER A 41 7.08 2.84 -18.71
CA SER A 41 7.73 4.03 -18.17
C SER A 41 7.01 4.53 -16.93
N GLY A 42 7.56 5.59 -16.31
CA GLY A 42 7.08 6.11 -15.04
C GLY A 42 7.57 5.31 -13.85
N HIS A 43 7.50 5.93 -12.67
CA HIS A 43 7.91 5.33 -11.40
C HIS A 43 6.75 4.63 -10.68
N TYR A 44 5.51 5.03 -11.00
CA TYR A 44 4.30 4.48 -10.40
C TYR A 44 3.10 4.63 -11.33
N VAL A 45 2.04 3.87 -11.06
CA VAL A 45 0.72 4.03 -11.67
C VAL A 45 -0.27 4.42 -10.57
N PRO A 46 -0.97 5.57 -10.66
CA PRO A 46 -2.12 5.85 -9.82
C PRO A 46 -3.14 4.71 -9.92
N VAL A 47 -3.61 4.21 -8.78
CA VAL A 47 -4.60 3.13 -8.73
C VAL A 47 -5.47 3.25 -7.48
N THR A 48 -6.78 3.08 -7.64
CA THR A 48 -7.73 3.00 -6.53
C THR A 48 -7.83 1.55 -6.02
N PRO A 49 -7.75 1.30 -4.70
CA PRO A 49 -8.06 -0.02 -4.17
C PRO A 49 -9.54 -0.34 -4.31
N THR A 50 -9.85 -1.62 -4.40
CA THR A 50 -11.21 -2.16 -4.34
C THR A 50 -11.53 -2.52 -2.88
N PRO A 51 -12.51 -1.86 -2.23
CA PRO A 51 -12.89 -2.16 -0.85
C PRO A 51 -13.27 -3.63 -0.65
N ILE A 52 -13.07 -4.16 0.56
CA ILE A 52 -13.69 -5.40 1.00
C ILE A 52 -15.05 -5.10 1.65
N PRO A 53 -16.06 -5.98 1.49
CA PRO A 53 -17.32 -5.83 2.19
C PRO A 53 -17.15 -6.10 3.70
N GLU A 54 -17.82 -5.30 4.53
CA GLU A 54 -17.93 -5.50 5.99
C GLU A 54 -16.58 -5.74 6.71
N PRO A 55 -15.61 -4.81 6.63
CA PRO A 55 -14.30 -4.99 7.21
C PRO A 55 -14.33 -5.09 8.74
N GLN A 56 -13.76 -6.17 9.26
CA GLN A 56 -13.60 -6.38 10.70
C GLN A 56 -12.16 -6.11 11.13
N TYR A 57 -12.01 -5.28 12.15
CA TYR A 57 -10.71 -5.08 12.80
C TYR A 57 -10.30 -6.36 13.55
N LEU A 58 -9.03 -6.75 13.39
CA LEU A 58 -8.46 -7.94 14.03
C LEU A 58 -7.37 -7.58 15.04
N ALA A 59 -6.34 -6.87 14.58
CA ALA A 59 -5.18 -6.48 15.37
C ALA A 59 -4.42 -5.36 14.67
N HIS A 60 -3.58 -4.65 15.44
CA HIS A 60 -2.53 -3.76 14.95
C HIS A 60 -1.29 -3.92 15.82
N SER A 61 -0.12 -3.45 15.35
CA SER A 61 1.09 -3.41 16.17
C SER A 61 1.08 -2.19 17.10
N ARG A 62 0.95 -2.44 18.41
CA ARG A 62 1.03 -1.40 19.44
C ARG A 62 2.38 -0.68 19.46
N SER A 63 3.46 -1.43 19.22
CA SER A 63 4.81 -0.85 19.19
C SER A 63 4.99 0.06 17.99
N LEU A 64 4.46 -0.32 16.82
CA LEU A 64 4.47 0.54 15.64
C LEU A 64 3.61 1.79 15.86
N PHE A 65 2.39 1.65 16.38
CA PHE A 65 1.53 2.80 16.69
C PHE A 65 2.23 3.77 17.63
N SER A 66 2.84 3.28 18.71
CA SER A 66 3.63 4.10 19.62
C SER A 66 4.82 4.78 18.94
N GLU A 67 5.53 4.09 18.03
CA GLU A 67 6.67 4.65 17.28
C GLU A 67 6.24 5.78 16.33
N LEU A 68 5.06 5.65 15.73
CA LEU A 68 4.49 6.64 14.82
C LEU A 68 3.76 7.79 15.56
N GLY A 69 3.62 7.70 16.87
CA GLY A 69 2.82 8.63 17.67
C GLY A 69 1.31 8.48 17.46
N LEU A 70 0.84 7.31 17.02
CA LEU A 70 -0.57 7.00 16.81
C LEU A 70 -1.21 6.39 18.08
N SER A 71 -2.46 6.76 18.35
CA SER A 71 -3.24 6.21 19.47
C SER A 71 -3.86 4.87 19.08
N GLU A 72 -4.03 3.97 20.04
CA GLU A 72 -4.78 2.72 19.87
C GLU A 72 -6.24 2.99 19.47
N ASP A 73 -6.80 4.14 19.87
CA ASP A 73 -8.17 4.56 19.53
C ASP A 73 -8.33 4.79 18.02
N LEU A 74 -7.28 5.26 17.35
CA LEU A 74 -7.29 5.47 15.89
C LEU A 74 -7.51 4.14 15.15
N ALA A 75 -7.02 3.03 15.69
CA ALA A 75 -7.23 1.71 15.07
C ALA A 75 -8.71 1.27 15.07
N GLN A 76 -9.53 1.87 15.93
CA GLN A 76 -10.98 1.63 16.02
C GLN A 76 -11.81 2.67 15.26
N ASP A 77 -11.22 3.78 14.82
CA ASP A 77 -11.87 4.81 14.04
C ASP A 77 -12.44 4.23 12.72
N ASP A 78 -13.69 4.59 12.40
CA ASP A 78 -14.41 4.05 11.25
C ASP A 78 -13.73 4.40 9.92
N GLN A 79 -13.30 5.65 9.74
CA GLN A 79 -12.67 6.10 8.50
C GLN A 79 -11.28 5.49 8.35
N PHE A 80 -10.53 5.37 9.45
CA PHE A 80 -9.23 4.69 9.43
C PHE A 80 -9.36 3.22 9.03
N ARG A 81 -10.33 2.49 9.61
CA ARG A 81 -10.62 1.10 9.23
C ARG A 81 -11.05 0.97 7.78
N ARG A 82 -11.90 1.87 7.29
CA ARG A 82 -12.36 1.90 5.90
C ARG A 82 -11.19 2.11 4.93
N MET A 83 -10.32 3.07 5.21
CA MET A 83 -9.11 3.34 4.42
C MET A 83 -8.22 2.10 4.30
N PHE A 84 -7.85 1.47 5.43
CA PHE A 84 -7.02 0.26 5.45
C PHE A 84 -7.77 -1.03 5.05
N SER A 85 -9.02 -0.91 4.61
CA SER A 85 -9.80 -1.96 3.96
C SER A 85 -10.07 -1.70 2.48
N GLY A 86 -9.48 -0.63 1.93
CA GLY A 86 -9.51 -0.31 0.51
C GLY A 86 -10.55 0.74 0.11
N ASP A 87 -11.19 1.44 1.04
CA ASP A 87 -12.09 2.55 0.74
C ASP A 87 -11.37 3.90 0.89
N LEU A 88 -10.83 4.42 -0.20
CA LEU A 88 -10.21 5.76 -0.24
C LEU A 88 -11.22 6.89 -0.45
N GLY A 89 -12.52 6.60 -0.56
CA GLY A 89 -13.56 7.61 -0.58
C GLY A 89 -13.68 8.38 0.75
N VAL A 90 -13.08 7.85 1.82
CA VAL A 90 -12.96 8.51 3.12
C VAL A 90 -11.83 9.54 3.20
N ALA A 91 -10.95 9.62 2.19
CA ALA A 91 -9.83 10.55 2.17
C ALA A 91 -10.32 12.01 2.30
N THR A 92 -9.70 12.76 3.21
CA THR A 92 -10.03 14.16 3.49
C THR A 92 -8.78 15.01 3.61
N GLY A 93 -8.94 16.34 3.51
CA GLY A 93 -7.85 17.28 3.72
C GLY A 93 -6.72 17.08 2.68
N PRO A 94 -5.46 16.93 3.10
CA PRO A 94 -4.32 16.78 2.17
C PRO A 94 -4.20 15.37 1.58
N MET A 95 -5.03 14.41 2.00
CA MET A 95 -5.01 13.04 1.48
C MET A 95 -5.44 12.96 0.01
N ARG A 96 -4.87 12.01 -0.73
CA ARG A 96 -5.27 11.72 -2.11
C ARG A 96 -6.42 10.69 -2.13
N PRO A 97 -7.40 10.83 -3.05
CA PRO A 97 -8.52 9.89 -3.19
C PRO A 97 -8.15 8.60 -3.94
N TRP A 98 -6.86 8.41 -4.25
CA TRP A 98 -6.30 7.26 -4.96
C TRP A 98 -4.95 6.89 -4.35
N GLY A 99 -4.56 5.62 -4.52
CA GLY A 99 -3.25 5.11 -4.16
C GLY A 99 -2.33 5.00 -5.37
N TRP A 100 -1.21 4.31 -5.22
CA TRP A 100 -0.32 4.01 -6.33
C TRP A 100 0.26 2.61 -6.23
N ALA A 101 0.60 2.05 -7.38
CA ALA A 101 1.31 0.80 -7.52
C ALA A 101 2.64 1.05 -8.24
N THR A 102 3.71 0.41 -7.78
CA THR A 102 5.06 0.60 -8.35
C THR A 102 5.45 -0.58 -9.22
N GLY A 103 5.96 -0.28 -10.41
CA GLY A 103 6.55 -1.26 -11.31
C GLY A 103 7.95 -1.66 -10.85
N TYR A 104 8.29 -2.94 -10.97
CA TYR A 104 9.65 -3.42 -10.75
C TYR A 104 9.92 -4.66 -11.57
N ALA A 105 11.17 -4.82 -12.03
CA ALA A 105 11.61 -6.05 -12.66
C ALA A 105 11.91 -7.13 -11.61
N LEU A 106 11.53 -8.37 -11.89
CA LEU A 106 11.87 -9.51 -11.04
C LEU A 106 13.16 -10.17 -11.55
N SER A 107 14.18 -10.25 -10.70
CA SER A 107 15.42 -10.97 -10.97
C SER A 107 15.67 -12.02 -9.89
N ILE A 108 16.01 -13.24 -10.31
CA ILE A 108 16.36 -14.36 -9.42
C ILE A 108 17.79 -14.77 -9.75
N TYR A 109 18.70 -14.64 -8.78
CA TYR A 109 20.14 -14.89 -8.96
C TYR A 109 20.75 -14.13 -10.15
N GLY A 110 20.35 -12.88 -10.35
CA GLY A 110 20.83 -12.03 -11.45
C GLY A 110 20.19 -12.33 -12.81
N THR A 111 19.30 -13.32 -12.89
CA THR A 111 18.58 -13.66 -14.12
C THR A 111 17.20 -13.02 -14.10
N GLU A 112 16.89 -12.23 -15.13
CA GLU A 112 15.56 -11.69 -15.32
C GLU A 112 14.52 -12.82 -15.41
N TYR A 113 13.46 -12.70 -14.62
CA TYR A 113 12.45 -13.73 -14.51
C TYR A 113 11.19 -13.33 -15.26
N THR A 114 11.07 -13.72 -16.54
CA THR A 114 9.93 -13.36 -17.40
C THR A 114 8.85 -14.44 -17.50
N GLN A 115 9.08 -15.65 -16.97
CA GLN A 115 8.22 -16.82 -17.18
C GLN A 115 6.77 -16.64 -16.72
N GLN A 116 6.53 -15.88 -15.65
CA GLN A 116 5.19 -15.58 -15.13
C GLN A 116 4.69 -14.20 -15.54
N CYS A 117 5.37 -13.52 -16.47
CA CYS A 117 4.85 -12.31 -17.08
C CYS A 117 3.92 -12.70 -18.24
N PRO A 118 2.65 -12.26 -18.26
CA PRO A 118 1.72 -12.58 -19.34
C PRO A 118 2.17 -12.04 -20.71
N PHE A 119 3.10 -11.08 -20.71
CA PHE A 119 3.65 -10.45 -21.92
C PHE A 119 5.01 -11.04 -22.35
N GLY A 120 5.57 -11.98 -21.58
CA GLY A 120 6.82 -12.68 -21.92
C GLY A 120 8.11 -11.84 -21.84
N ASN A 121 8.03 -10.58 -21.38
CA ASN A 121 9.14 -9.62 -21.46
C ASN A 121 9.44 -8.87 -20.14
N GLY A 122 8.87 -9.31 -19.02
CA GLY A 122 9.12 -8.69 -17.71
C GLY A 122 8.33 -7.40 -17.42
N ASN A 123 7.75 -6.73 -18.42
CA ASN A 123 7.06 -5.43 -18.25
C ASN A 123 5.67 -5.50 -17.59
N GLY A 124 5.34 -6.62 -16.95
CA GLY A 124 4.10 -6.83 -16.20
C GLY A 124 4.33 -7.11 -14.72
N TYR A 125 5.57 -6.97 -14.23
CA TYR A 125 5.89 -7.08 -12.79
C TYR A 125 5.84 -5.72 -12.10
N GLY A 126 5.56 -5.78 -10.81
CA GLY A 126 5.26 -4.63 -9.98
C GLY A 126 4.31 -5.06 -8.87
N ASP A 127 3.74 -4.08 -8.19
CA ASP A 127 2.77 -4.30 -7.13
C ASP A 127 1.44 -4.87 -7.64
N GLY A 128 1.42 -6.18 -7.89
CA GLY A 128 0.26 -6.87 -8.49
C GLY A 128 -0.90 -7.16 -7.53
N ARG A 129 -0.68 -7.00 -6.23
CA ARG A 129 -1.69 -7.19 -5.17
C ARG A 129 -1.45 -6.26 -3.98
N ALA A 130 -0.63 -5.24 -4.19
CA ALA A 130 -0.29 -4.26 -3.17
C ALA A 130 -0.52 -2.89 -3.77
N MET A 131 -0.91 -1.93 -2.95
CA MET A 131 -1.09 -0.54 -3.37
C MET A 131 -0.71 0.34 -2.19
N SER A 132 0.08 1.36 -2.43
CA SER A 132 0.39 2.37 -1.44
C SER A 132 -0.76 3.36 -1.37
N VAL A 133 -1.28 3.59 -0.17
CA VAL A 133 -2.52 4.35 0.08
C VAL A 133 -2.27 5.64 0.83
N PHE A 134 -1.08 5.79 1.42
CA PHE A 134 -0.71 6.95 2.21
C PHE A 134 0.79 7.17 2.20
N GLU A 135 1.18 8.44 2.12
CA GLU A 135 2.53 8.91 2.41
C GLU A 135 2.40 9.99 3.47
N GLY A 136 3.20 9.93 4.52
CA GLY A 136 3.16 10.93 5.57
C GLY A 136 4.40 11.00 6.43
N LEU A 137 4.47 12.07 7.23
CA LEU A 137 5.55 12.32 8.18
C LEU A 137 5.11 11.96 9.59
N PHE A 138 5.85 11.05 10.23
CA PHE A 138 5.64 10.63 11.60
C PHE A 138 6.96 10.73 12.36
N GLU A 139 6.97 11.49 13.45
CA GLU A 139 8.17 11.70 14.28
C GLU A 139 9.42 12.10 13.47
N GLY A 140 9.22 12.98 12.48
CA GLY A 140 10.28 13.49 11.59
C GLY A 140 10.77 12.49 10.54
N ARG A 141 10.13 11.33 10.40
CA ARG A 141 10.45 10.30 9.39
C ARG A 141 9.30 10.12 8.41
N ARG A 142 9.64 9.85 7.17
CA ARG A 142 8.67 9.54 6.10
C ARG A 142 8.26 8.08 6.18
N TRP A 143 6.97 7.84 6.06
CA TRP A 143 6.38 6.51 5.98
C TRP A 143 5.46 6.41 4.77
N GLU A 144 5.65 5.33 4.02
CA GLU A 144 4.73 4.87 2.99
C GLU A 144 3.92 3.71 3.58
N MET A 145 2.59 3.82 3.51
CA MET A 145 1.70 2.78 4.03
C MET A 145 1.06 2.03 2.87
N GLN A 146 1.36 0.74 2.80
CA GLN A 146 0.95 -0.13 1.70
C GLN A 146 -0.15 -1.12 2.13
N LEU A 147 -1.28 -1.06 1.43
CA LEU A 147 -2.38 -2.00 1.55
C LEU A 147 -2.12 -3.24 0.69
N LYS A 148 -1.95 -4.39 1.34
CA LYS A 148 -1.80 -5.70 0.67
C LYS A 148 -3.15 -6.39 0.56
N GLY A 149 -3.52 -6.80 -0.65
CA GLY A 149 -4.85 -7.32 -0.97
C GLY A 149 -5.85 -6.23 -1.37
N GLY A 150 -5.36 -5.04 -1.73
CA GLY A 150 -6.17 -3.90 -2.14
C GLY A 150 -6.94 -4.10 -3.44
N GLY A 151 -6.78 -5.21 -4.15
CA GLY A 151 -7.43 -5.47 -5.43
C GLY A 151 -6.44 -5.46 -6.60
N PRO A 152 -6.96 -5.58 -7.83
CA PRO A 152 -6.14 -5.64 -9.04
C PRO A 152 -5.48 -4.30 -9.36
N THR A 153 -4.26 -4.37 -9.91
CA THR A 153 -3.48 -3.27 -10.47
C THR A 153 -3.04 -3.65 -11.89
N PRO A 154 -2.39 -2.78 -12.67
CA PRO A 154 -1.83 -3.16 -13.97
C PRO A 154 -0.85 -4.33 -13.89
N TYR A 155 -0.25 -4.54 -12.71
CA TYR A 155 0.74 -5.57 -12.42
C TYR A 155 0.13 -6.89 -11.88
N CYS A 156 -1.20 -7.03 -11.81
CA CYS A 156 -1.84 -8.21 -11.20
C CYS A 156 -1.71 -9.50 -12.03
N ARG A 157 -1.29 -9.41 -13.30
CA ARG A 157 -0.96 -10.55 -14.19
C ARG A 157 -2.07 -11.60 -14.31
N GLY A 158 -3.33 -11.17 -14.18
CA GLY A 158 -4.53 -12.04 -14.26
C GLY A 158 -4.96 -12.66 -12.93
N ALA A 159 -4.30 -12.33 -11.81
CA ALA A 159 -4.78 -12.65 -10.47
C ALA A 159 -5.84 -11.64 -9.99
N ASP A 160 -6.52 -11.96 -8.89
CA ASP A 160 -7.57 -11.13 -8.29
C ASP A 160 -7.06 -9.92 -7.49
N GLY A 161 -5.74 -9.83 -7.26
CA GLY A 161 -5.12 -8.77 -6.47
C GLY A 161 -5.46 -8.82 -4.97
N ARG A 162 -6.00 -9.93 -4.47
CA ARG A 162 -6.41 -10.09 -3.07
C ARG A 162 -5.37 -10.81 -2.22
N ALA A 163 -5.50 -10.63 -0.91
CA ALA A 163 -4.75 -11.36 0.10
C ALA A 163 -5.72 -12.15 0.98
N VAL A 164 -5.32 -13.36 1.37
CA VAL A 164 -6.10 -14.21 2.27
C VAL A 164 -5.65 -14.02 3.72
N LEU A 165 -6.58 -14.11 4.67
CA LEU A 165 -6.34 -13.87 6.10
C LEU A 165 -5.12 -14.62 6.64
N ARG A 166 -4.97 -15.91 6.30
CA ARG A 166 -3.82 -16.74 6.73
C ARG A 166 -2.47 -16.15 6.31
N SER A 167 -2.40 -15.52 5.13
CA SER A 167 -1.17 -14.91 4.63
C SER A 167 -0.89 -13.62 5.38
N SER A 168 -1.91 -12.78 5.56
CA SER A 168 -1.80 -11.50 6.26
C SER A 168 -1.38 -11.69 7.71
N VAL A 169 -1.99 -12.65 8.43
CA VAL A 169 -1.66 -12.96 9.83
C VAL A 169 -0.23 -13.48 9.96
N ARG A 170 0.20 -14.41 9.08
CA ARG A 170 1.57 -14.92 9.11
C ARG A 170 2.61 -13.83 8.88
N GLU A 171 2.33 -12.94 7.94
CA GLU A 171 3.23 -11.83 7.60
C GLU A 171 3.32 -10.80 8.73
N PHE A 172 2.17 -10.39 9.30
CA PHE A 172 2.11 -9.55 10.50
C PHE A 172 2.96 -10.11 11.64
N LEU A 173 2.74 -11.38 12.00
CA LEU A 173 3.45 -12.01 13.11
C LEU A 173 4.96 -12.15 12.83
N ALA A 174 5.34 -12.54 11.61
CA ALA A 174 6.74 -12.71 11.25
C ALA A 174 7.50 -11.38 11.28
N GLN A 175 6.91 -10.31 10.74
CA GLN A 175 7.54 -8.99 10.67
C GLN A 175 7.70 -8.35 12.05
N GLU A 176 6.67 -8.40 12.89
CA GLU A 176 6.78 -7.88 14.26
C GLU A 176 7.76 -8.70 15.11
N PHE A 177 7.85 -10.01 14.89
CA PHE A 177 8.86 -10.84 15.55
C PHE A 177 10.29 -10.51 15.09
N MET A 178 10.51 -10.36 13.78
CA MET A 178 11.81 -9.94 13.24
C MET A 178 12.24 -8.58 13.80
N HIS A 179 11.31 -7.62 13.86
CA HIS A 179 11.57 -6.31 14.46
C HIS A 179 11.96 -6.42 15.94
N ALA A 180 11.23 -7.23 16.73
CA ALA A 180 11.54 -7.46 18.14
C ALA A 180 12.91 -8.12 18.35
N LEU A 181 13.42 -8.87 17.37
CA LEU A 181 14.78 -9.43 17.36
C LEU A 181 15.86 -8.43 16.89
N GLY A 182 15.49 -7.19 16.54
CA GLY A 182 16.40 -6.18 16.02
C GLY A 182 16.83 -6.42 14.57
N VAL A 183 16.13 -7.29 13.83
CA VAL A 183 16.38 -7.53 12.41
C VAL A 183 15.66 -6.49 11.57
N PRO A 184 16.33 -5.75 10.67
CA PRO A 184 15.67 -4.79 9.78
C PRO A 184 14.58 -5.47 8.94
N THR A 185 13.36 -4.93 9.02
CA THR A 185 12.17 -5.45 8.34
C THR A 185 11.16 -4.32 8.11
N SER A 186 10.28 -4.49 7.11
CA SER A 186 9.03 -3.75 7.06
C SER A 186 8.14 -4.07 8.27
N ARG A 187 7.25 -3.14 8.60
CA ARG A 187 6.35 -3.17 9.78
C ARG A 187 4.89 -3.35 9.32
N ARG A 188 4.00 -3.82 10.20
CA ARG A 188 2.58 -4.07 9.91
C ARG A 188 1.64 -3.58 11.00
#